data_AF-I4HBL7-F1
#
_entry.id   AF-I4HBL7-F1
#
_cell.length_a   1.000
_cell.length_b   1.000
_cell.length_c   1.000
_cell.angle_alpha   90.00
_cell.angle_beta   90.00
_cell.angle_gamma   90.00
#
_symmetry.space_group_name_H-M   'P 1'
#
loop_
_entity.id
_entity.type
_entity.pdbx_description
1 polymer ?
#
loop_
_entity_poly.entity_id
_entity_poly.type
_entity_poly.pdbx_seq_one_letter_code
_entity_poly.pdbx_strand_id
1 'polypeptide(L)' 'MKRRDLLRYLSQQGCQLVREGSEHSIWENPLNGRRAAIPRHREIVEGWLL' A
#
# COMPACT_ATOMS: atom_id res chain seq x y z
N MET A 1 1.29 1.53 -12.46
CA MET A 1 1.68 0.15 -12.03
C MET A 1 0.45 -0.66 -11.62
N LYS A 2 0.48 -2.01 -11.61
CA LYS A 2 -0.65 -2.80 -11.09
C LYS A 2 -0.59 -2.86 -9.56
N ARG A 3 -1.72 -2.67 -8.88
CA ARG A 3 -1.81 -2.71 -7.41
C ARG A 3 -1.25 -4.00 -6.82
N ARG A 4 -1.54 -5.15 -7.44
CA ARG A 4 -1.07 -6.46 -6.98
C ARG A 4 0.44 -6.55 -6.84
N ASP A 5 1.18 -5.90 -7.74
CA ASP A 5 2.64 -5.98 -7.78
C ASP A 5 3.23 -5.11 -6.66
N LEU A 6 2.62 -3.95 -6.40
CA LEU A 6 2.97 -3.11 -5.26
C LEU A 6 2.71 -3.81 -3.91
N LEU A 7 1.55 -4.45 -3.75
CA LEU A 7 1.24 -5.16 -2.50
C LEU A 7 2.17 -6.34 -2.26
N ARG A 8 2.55 -7.05 -3.33
CA ARG A 8 3.56 -8.11 -3.25
C ARG A 8 4.90 -7.54 -2.78
N TYR A 9 5.34 -6.42 -3.35
CA TYR A 9 6.56 -5.74 -2.92
C TYR A 9 6.49 -5.32 -1.45
N LEU A 10 5.40 -4.68 -1.01
CA LEU A 10 5.21 -4.28 0.38
C LEU A 10 5.29 -5.48 1.33
N SER A 11 4.61 -6.57 1.00
CA SER A 11 4.68 -7.81 1.77
C SER A 11 6.09 -8.40 1.82
N GLN A 12 6.84 -8.38 0.72
CA GLN A 12 8.23 -8.84 0.67
C GLN A 12 9.18 -7.96 1.51
N GLN A 13 8.89 -6.67 1.63
CA GLN A 13 9.60 -5.75 2.52
C GLN A 13 9.17 -5.87 4.00
N GLY A 14 8.25 -6.77 4.33
CA GLY A 14 7.73 -6.95 5.68
C GLY A 14 6.72 -5.88 6.11
N CYS A 15 6.23 -5.06 5.18
CA CYS A 15 5.15 -4.12 5.45
C CYS A 15 3.84 -4.88 5.66
N GLN A 16 2.97 -4.31 6.50
CA GLN A 16 1.74 -4.95 6.95
C GLN A 16 0.53 -4.06 6.66
N LEU A 17 -0.61 -4.68 6.33
CA LEU A 17 -1.89 -3.99 6.19
C LEU A 17 -2.43 -3.64 7.59
N VAL A 18 -2.55 -2.35 7.88
CA VAL A 18 -3.05 -1.85 9.18
C VAL A 18 -4.55 -1.59 9.14
N ARG A 19 -5.05 -1.04 8.03
CA ARG A 19 -6.47 -0.69 7.87
C ARG A 19 -6.89 -0.82 6.42
N GLU A 20 -8.04 -1.43 6.19
CA GLU A 20 -8.67 -1.49 4.88
C GLU A 20 -9.81 -0.45 4.83
N GLY A 21 -9.68 0.55 3.95
CA GLY A 21 -10.73 1.53 3.67
C GLY A 21 -11.46 1.25 2.35
N SER A 22 -12.41 2.10 2.00
CA SER A 22 -13.19 2.00 0.76
C SER A 22 -12.30 2.29 -0.46
N GLU A 23 -11.57 3.41 -0.43
CA GLU A 23 -10.72 3.86 -1.54
C GLU A 23 -9.24 3.50 -1.34
N HIS A 24 -8.76 3.48 -0.10
CA HIS A 24 -7.35 3.26 0.23
C HIS A 24 -7.16 2.23 1.34
N SER A 25 -6.09 1.45 1.23
CA SER A 25 -5.55 0.58 2.27
C SER A 25 -4.37 1.28 2.95
N ILE A 26 -4.30 1.28 4.28
CA ILE A 26 -3.13 1.80 5.01
C ILE A 26 -2.16 0.66 5.25
N TRP A 27 -0.94 0.80 4.74
CA TRP A 27 0.17 -0.13 4.98
C TRP A 27 1.22 0.53 5.87
N GLU A 28 1.83 -0.24 6.76
CA GLU A 28 2.89 0.22 7.67
C GLU A 28 4.15 -0.65 7.52
N ASN A 29 5.31 -0.02 7.57
CA ASN A 29 6.58 -0.71 7.78
C ASN A 29 6.87 -0.77 9.30
N PRO A 30 6.82 -1.96 9.93
CA PRO A 30 7.00 -2.09 11.38
C PRO A 30 8.42 -1.76 11.85
N LEU A 31 9.42 -1.77 10.96
CA LEU A 31 10.81 -1.47 11.32
C LEU A 31 11.03 0.01 11.64
N ASN A 32 10.22 0.91 11.08
CA ASN A 32 10.37 2.36 11.23
C ASN A 32 9.05 3.12 11.46
N GLY A 33 7.92 2.42 11.52
CA GLY A 33 6.59 2.99 11.74
C GLY A 33 6.04 3.82 10.57
N ARG A 34 6.72 3.85 9.40
CA ARG A 34 6.25 4.64 8.25
C ARG A 34 5.01 4.00 7.65
N ARG A 35 4.02 4.84 7.34
CA ARG A 35 2.76 4.43 6.73
C ARG A 35 2.60 5.01 5.33
N ALA A 36 1.85 4.30 4.49
CA ALA A 36 1.45 4.76 3.16
C ALA A 36 -0.01 4.38 2.89
N ALA A 37 -0.76 5.27 2.25
CA ALA A 37 -2.09 5.00 1.75
C ALA A 37 -2.01 4.47 0.31
N ILE A 38 -2.46 3.24 0.11
CA ILE A 38 -2.41 2.54 -1.18
C ILE A 38 -3.82 2.48 -1.77
N PRO A 39 -4.07 3.07 -2.95
CA PRO A 39 -5.37 3.01 -3.61
C PRO A 39 -5.84 1.56 -3.85
N ARG A 40 -7.16 1.35 -3.84
CA ARG A 40 -7.80 0.06 -4.09
C ARG A 40 -8.20 -0.18 -5.56
N HIS A 41 -7.67 0.63 -6.47
CA HIS A 41 -7.85 0.46 -7.91
C HIS A 41 -6.90 -0.60 -8.48
N ARG A 42 -7.29 -1.28 -9.55
CA ARG A 42 -6.46 -2.33 -10.19
C ARG A 42 -5.16 -1.75 -10.75
N GLU A 43 -5.24 -0.54 -11.28
CA GLU A 43 -4.11 0.24 -11.77
C GLU A 43 -3.88 1.43 -10.85
N ILE A 44 -2.63 1.66 -10.48
CA ILE A 44 -2.19 2.81 -9.72
C ILE A 44 -1.49 3.74 -10.70
N VAL A 45 -2.04 4.94 -10.82
CA VAL A 45 -1.49 6.06 -11.60
C VAL A 45 -0.56 6.87 -10.70
N GLU A 46 0.45 7.49 -11.29
CA GLU A 46 1.33 8.41 -10.58
C GLU A 46 0.53 9.56 -9.96
N GLY A 47 0.80 9.88 -8.69
CA GLY A 47 0.06 10.89 -7.92
C GLY A 47 -1.12 10.38 -7.08
N TRP A 48 -1.46 9.09 -7.14
CA TRP A 48 -2.52 8.51 -6.29
C TRP A 48 -2.00 7.92 -4.97
N LEU A 49 -0.69 7.86 -4.79
CA LEU A 49 -0.08 7.44 -3.54
C LEU A 49 -0.02 8.65 -2.60
N LEU A 50 -0.55 8.49 -1.38
CA LEU A 50 -0.60 9.50 -0.33
C LEU A 50 0.12 9.02 0.93
#